data_AF-A0A0F0L3H1-F1
#
_entry.id   AF-A0A0F0L3H1-F1
#
_cell.length_a   1.000
_cell.length_b   1.000
_cell.length_c   1.000
_cell.angle_alpha   90.00
_cell.angle_beta   90.00
_cell.angle_gamma   90.00
#
_symmetry.space_group_name_H-M   'P 1'
#
loop_
_entity.id
_entity.type
_entity.pdbx_description
1 polymer ?
#
loop_
_entity_poly.entity_id
_entity_poly.type
_entity_poly.pdbx_seq_one_letter_code
_entity_poly.pdbx_strand_id
1 'polypeptide(L)'
;MFDGSAPVPRYLAVAQVAELLDVQAGEIVELIMQGRLRGARLGAPGAWRVEEGSIAEYLAEQTEEARLRALWRQANAASFPELWGPPIVRAD
;
A
#
# COMPACT_ATOMS: atom_id res chain seq x y z
N MET A 1 22.20 18.35 21.58
CA MET A 1 23.07 18.34 20.38
C MET A 1 22.63 17.16 19.55
N PHE A 2 21.72 17.39 18.60
CA PHE A 2 21.35 16.38 17.61
C PHE A 2 22.33 16.54 16.46
N ASP A 3 22.99 15.46 16.05
CA ASP A 3 23.77 15.48 14.83
C ASP A 3 22.79 15.75 13.67
N GLY A 4 22.94 16.90 13.03
CA GLY A 4 22.03 17.41 11.99
C GLY A 4 22.17 16.72 10.65
N SER A 5 22.94 15.63 10.57
CA SER A 5 22.97 14.78 9.39
C SER A 5 21.74 13.89 9.38
N ALA A 6 20.76 14.20 8.53
CA ALA A 6 19.69 13.25 8.23
C ALA A 6 20.33 11.92 7.80
N PRO A 7 19.90 10.78 8.36
CA PRO A 7 20.52 9.50 8.05
C PRO A 7 20.45 9.24 6.55
N VAL A 8 21.58 8.83 5.97
CA VAL A 8 21.66 8.48 4.54
C VAL A 8 20.65 7.37 4.26
N PRO A 9 19.79 7.49 3.23
CA PRO A 9 18.80 6.47 2.91
C PRO A 9 19.47 5.12 2.64
N ARG A 10 18.97 4.06 3.28
CA ARG A 10 19.45 2.69 3.06
C ARG A 10 18.71 2.08 1.87
N TYR A 11 19.47 1.38 1.03
CA TYR A 11 18.95 0.74 -0.18
C TYR A 11 19.10 -0.77 -0.12
N LEU A 12 18.03 -1.50 -0.45
CA LEU A 12 17.99 -2.96 -0.48
C LEU A 12 17.92 -3.48 -1.91
N ALA A 13 18.43 -4.69 -2.15
CA ALA A 13 18.21 -5.36 -3.43
C ALA A 13 16.73 -5.70 -3.62
N VAL A 14 16.23 -5.63 -4.85
CA VAL A 14 14.88 -6.08 -5.20
C VAL A 14 14.60 -7.49 -4.68
N ALA A 15 15.54 -8.42 -4.85
CA ALA A 15 15.38 -9.80 -4.38
C ALA A 15 15.24 -9.91 -2.85
N GLN A 16 15.96 -9.08 -2.09
CA GLN A 16 15.86 -9.07 -0.63
C GLN A 16 14.51 -8.55 -0.16
N VAL A 17 13.97 -7.53 -0.83
CA VAL A 17 12.64 -6.99 -0.49
C VAL A 17 11.55 -8.00 -0.88
N ALA A 18 11.70 -8.66 -2.03
CA ALA A 18 10.79 -9.71 -2.47
C ALA A 18 10.71 -10.86 -1.45
N GLU A 19 11.87 -11.31 -0.95
CA GLU A 19 11.95 -12.32 0.10
C GLU A 19 11.33 -11.82 1.42
N LEU A 20 11.62 -10.58 1.83
CA LEU A 20 11.08 -9.99 3.06
C LEU A 20 9.55 -9.93 3.07
N LEU A 21 8.95 -9.64 1.91
CA LEU A 21 7.51 -9.44 1.77
C LEU A 21 6.78 -10.70 1.26
N ASP A 22 7.51 -11.79 1.02
CA ASP A 22 6.98 -13.04 0.44
C ASP A 22 6.24 -12.81 -0.90
N VAL A 23 6.84 -12.03 -1.79
CA VAL A 23 6.32 -11.71 -3.13
C VAL A 23 7.36 -11.95 -4.22
N GLN A 24 6.94 -11.86 -5.48
CA GLN A 24 7.85 -12.02 -6.61
C GLN A 24 8.70 -10.77 -6.83
N ALA A 25 9.96 -10.96 -7.25
CA ALA A 25 10.84 -9.83 -7.58
C ALA A 25 10.29 -8.92 -8.69
N GLY A 26 9.53 -9.48 -9.65
CA GLY A 26 8.85 -8.71 -10.68
C GLY A 26 7.81 -7.74 -10.11
N GLU A 27 7.07 -8.16 -9.09
CA GLU A 27 6.07 -7.34 -8.41
C GLU A 27 6.72 -6.14 -7.72
N ILE A 28 7.87 -6.33 -7.07
CA ILE A 28 8.63 -5.22 -6.49
C ILE A 28 9.08 -4.22 -7.57
N VAL A 29 9.51 -4.70 -8.75
CA VAL A 29 9.87 -3.82 -9.87
C VAL A 29 8.65 -3.05 -10.37
N GLU A 30 7.49 -3.69 -10.48
CA GLU A 30 6.24 -3.02 -10.84
C GLU A 30 5.84 -1.95 -9.84
N LEU A 31 5.96 -2.21 -8.54
CA LEU A 31 5.71 -1.21 -7.49
C LEU A 31 6.64 0.00 -7.61
N ILE A 32 7.92 -0.20 -7.98
CA ILE A 32 8.83 0.90 -8.30
C ILE A 32 8.34 1.67 -9.53
N MET A 33 7.96 0.97 -10.61
CA MET A 33 7.49 1.61 -11.85
C MET A 33 6.19 2.41 -11.64
N GLN A 34 5.33 1.93 -10.74
CA GLN A 34 4.09 2.61 -10.33
C GLN A 34 4.33 3.77 -9.36
N GLY A 35 5.57 3.97 -8.89
CA GLY A 35 5.92 5.00 -7.90
C GLY A 35 5.45 4.70 -6.48
N ARG A 36 5.00 3.47 -6.20
CA ARG A 36 4.55 3.03 -4.87
C ARG A 36 5.71 2.69 -3.94
N LEU A 37 6.84 2.27 -4.52
CA LEU A 37 8.12 2.13 -3.82
C LEU A 37 9.15 3.08 -4.44
N ARG A 38 9.98 3.69 -3.60
CA ARG A 38 11.08 4.55 -4.07
C ARG A 38 12.22 3.65 -4.52
N GLY A 39 12.56 3.72 -5.81
CA GLY A 39 13.61 2.90 -6.40
C GLY A 39 14.67 3.71 -7.14
N ALA A 40 15.92 3.22 -7.13
CA ALA A 40 17.04 3.79 -7.85
C ALA A 40 17.81 2.72 -8.65
N ARG A 41 18.30 3.06 -9.84
CA ARG A 41 19.24 2.23 -10.61
C ARG A 41 20.67 2.55 -10.17
N LEU A 42 21.35 1.62 -9.52
CA LEU A 42 22.72 1.80 -9.02
C LEU A 42 23.69 0.80 -9.68
N GLY A 43 24.92 1.25 -9.99
CA GLY A 43 26.00 0.42 -10.55
C GLY A 43 26.06 0.39 -12.09
N ALA A 44 26.94 -0.46 -12.63
CA ALA A 44 27.13 -0.67 -14.06
C ALA A 44 27.32 -2.18 -14.37
N PRO A 45 26.35 -2.86 -15.03
CA PRO A 45 25.04 -2.34 -15.44
C PRO A 45 24.16 -1.98 -14.23
N GLY A 46 23.30 -0.97 -14.37
CA GLY A 46 22.48 -0.47 -13.26
C GLY A 46 21.49 -1.51 -12.77
N ALA A 47 21.51 -1.85 -11.49
CA ALA A 47 20.55 -2.72 -10.83
C ALA A 47 19.53 -1.89 -10.04
N TRP A 48 18.25 -2.28 -10.07
CA TRP A 48 17.24 -1.66 -9.23
C TRP A 48 17.53 -1.92 -7.74
N ARG A 49 17.35 -0.87 -6.94
CA ARG A 49 17.44 -0.90 -5.49
C ARG A 49 16.25 -0.15 -4.92
N VAL A 50 15.71 -0.66 -3.81
CA VAL A 50 14.56 -0.07 -3.12
C VAL A 50 15.07 0.70 -1.92
N GLU A 51 14.62 1.95 -1.76
CA GLU A 51 14.86 2.70 -0.53
C GLU A 51 14.05 2.07 0.62
N GLU A 52 14.73 1.63 1.67
CA GLU A 52 14.12 0.88 2.76
C GLU A 52 13.01 1.66 3.49
N GLY A 53 13.19 2.97 3.68
CA GLY A 53 12.18 3.82 4.30
C GLY A 53 10.84 3.79 3.56
N SER A 54 10.86 3.66 2.23
CA SER A 54 9.65 3.58 1.41
C SER A 54 8.86 2.28 1.62
N ILE A 55 9.51 1.22 2.09
CA ILE A 55 8.84 -0.07 2.36
C ILE A 55 7.89 0.09 3.55
N ALA A 56 8.35 0.75 4.62
CA ALA A 56 7.52 1.00 5.80
C ALA A 56 6.33 1.91 5.47
N GLU A 57 6.55 2.95 4.68
CA GLU A 57 5.50 3.85 4.17
C GLU A 57 4.46 3.08 3.35
N TYR A 58 4.91 2.25 2.41
CA TYR A 58 4.05 1.41 1.58
C TYR A 58 3.19 0.45 2.43
N LEU A 59 3.79 -0.25 3.40
CA LEU A 59 3.04 -1.18 4.25
C LEU A 59 2.01 -0.47 5.14
N ALA A 60 2.32 0.73 5.61
CA ALA A 60 1.37 1.55 6.36
C ALA A 60 0.15 1.92 5.49
N GLU A 61 0.38 2.32 4.24
CA GLU A 61 -0.69 2.59 3.27
C GLU A 61 -1.54 1.34 3.02
N GLN A 62 -0.92 0.18 2.81
CA GLN A 62 -1.66 -1.09 2.57
C GLN A 62 -2.51 -1.52 3.77
N THR A 63 -2.00 -1.30 4.98
CA THR A 63 -2.74 -1.58 6.22
C THR A 63 -3.95 -0.68 6.34
N GLU A 64 -3.80 0.61 6.03
CA GLU A 64 -4.88 1.58 6.08
C GLU A 64 -5.95 1.28 5.02
N GLU A 65 -5.55 0.95 3.79
CA GLU A 65 -6.48 0.50 2.75
C GLU A 65 -7.29 -0.73 3.21
N ALA A 66 -6.63 -1.72 3.81
CA ALA A 66 -7.30 -2.91 4.32
C ALA A 66 -8.30 -2.56 5.45
N ARG A 67 -7.92 -1.64 6.34
CA ARG A 67 -8.78 -1.12 7.42
C ARG A 67 -10.02 -0.43 6.86
N LEU A 68 -9.85 0.47 5.88
CA LEU A 68 -10.95 1.19 5.23
C LEU A 68 -11.92 0.22 4.54
N ARG A 69 -11.40 -0.77 3.81
CA ARG A 69 -12.22 -1.81 3.15
C ARG A 69 -13.02 -2.62 4.17
N ALA A 70 -12.44 -2.94 5.32
CA ALA A 70 -13.14 -3.67 6.38
C ALA A 70 -14.30 -2.86 6.98
N LEU A 71 -14.09 -1.56 7.24
CA LEU A 71 -15.13 -0.67 7.76
C LEU A 71 -16.28 -0.49 6.76
N TRP A 72 -15.96 -0.33 5.47
CA TRP A 72 -16.97 -0.25 4.41
C TRP A 72 -17.85 -1.50 4.35
N ARG A 73 -17.27 -2.70 4.44
CA ARG A 73 -18.03 -3.95 4.47
C ARG A 73 -19.00 -4.01 5.66
N GLN A 74 -18.57 -3.57 6.84
CA GLN A 74 -19.42 -3.54 8.04
C GLN A 74 -20.56 -2.52 7.92
N ALA A 75 -20.28 -1.31 7.43
CA ALA A 75 -21.29 -0.28 7.24
C ALA A 75 -22.37 -0.68 6.23
N ASN A 76 -21.99 -1.37 5.14
CA ASN A 76 -22.95 -1.90 4.17
C ASN A 76 -23.85 -2.99 4.79
N ALA A 77 -23.27 -3.91 5.58
CA ALA A 77 -24.04 -4.94 6.26
C ALA A 77 -24.99 -4.40 7.33
N ALA A 78 -24.66 -3.26 7.96
CA ALA A 78 -25.48 -2.60 8.96
C ALA A 78 -26.49 -1.59 8.36
N SER A 79 -26.46 -1.33 7.06
CA SER A 79 -27.40 -0.46 6.37
C SER A 79 -28.70 -1.23 6.10
N PHE A 80 -29.74 -0.93 6.87
CA PHE A 80 -31.06 -1.57 6.79
C PHE A 80 -31.88 -1.03 5.60
N PRO A 81 -32.23 -1.85 4.58
CA PRO A 81 -33.02 -1.41 3.42
C PRO A 81 -34.44 -0.92 3.77
N GLU A 82 -34.97 -1.33 4.92
CA GLU A 82 -36.36 -1.06 5.33
C GLU A 82 -36.60 0.41 5.73
N LEU A 83 -35.54 1.21 5.91
CA LEU A 83 -35.62 2.62 6.31
C LEU A 83 -35.75 3.60 5.13
N TRP A 84 -35.60 3.16 3.87
CA TRP A 84 -35.69 4.01 2.67
C TRP A 84 -36.96 3.79 1.82
N GLY A 85 -37.99 3.16 2.40
CA GLY A 85 -39.39 3.36 2.00
C GLY A 85 -40.22 2.08 1.85
N PRO A 86 -41.42 2.01 2.43
CA PRO A 86 -42.38 0.95 2.10
C PRO A 86 -42.95 1.16 0.67
N PRO A 87 -43.42 0.10 -0.01
CA PRO A 87 -44.08 0.25 -1.30
C PRO A 87 -45.31 1.16 -1.11
N ILE A 88 -45.42 2.20 -1.94
CA ILE A 88 -46.61 3.05 -2.00
C ILE A 88 -47.75 2.17 -2.52
N VAL A 89 -48.54 1.60 -1.60
CA VAL A 89 -49.77 0.91 -1.95
C VAL A 89 -50.80 1.99 -2.25
N ARG A 90 -51.07 2.27 -3.53
CA ARG A 90 -52.27 3.02 -3.93
C ARG A 90 -53.48 2.12 -3.67
N ALA A 91 -54.43 2.61 -2.88
CA ALA A 91 -55.77 2.06 -2.81
C ALA A 91 -56.71 3.04 -3.54
N ASP A 92 -57.50 2.51 -4.48
CA ASP A 92 -58.61 3.16 -5.17
C ASP A 92 -59.79 3.44 -4.22
#